data_AF-A0A7X9JAR1-F1
#
_entry.id   AF-A0A7X9JAR1-F1
#
_cell.length_a   1.000
_cell.length_b   1.000
_cell.length_c   1.000
_cell.angle_alpha   90.00
_cell.angle_beta   90.00
_cell.angle_gamma   90.00
#
_symmetry.space_group_name_H-M   'P 1'
#
loop_
_entity.id
_entity.type
_entity.pdbx_description
1 polymer ?
#
loop_
_entity_poly.entity_id
_entity_poly.type
_entity_poly.pdbx_seq_one_letter_code
_entity_poly.pdbx_strand_id
1 'polypeptide(L)' 'MKSEYTSEELLPLSGIQHFVFCRRQWALIHVERQWQENGLT' A
#
# COMPACT_ATOMS: atom_id res chain seq x y z
N MET A 1 6.04 25.40 0.23
CA MET A 1 6.77 24.15 0.54
C MET A 1 5.91 23.39 1.54
N LYS A 2 5.19 22.33 1.12
CA LYS A 2 4.45 21.50 2.09
C LYS A 2 5.50 20.74 2.88
N SER A 3 5.62 21.07 4.16
CA SER A 3 6.80 20.76 4.97
C SER A 3 6.82 19.33 5.49
N GLU A 4 5.68 18.68 5.66
CA GLU A 4 5.63 17.36 6.29
C GLU A 4 4.45 16.57 5.72
N TYR A 5 4.68 15.27 5.51
CA TYR A 5 3.63 14.32 5.16
C TYR A 5 2.77 14.05 6.39
N THR A 6 1.46 13.96 6.21
CA THR A 6 0.56 13.53 7.29
C THR A 6 0.72 12.03 7.53
N SER A 7 0.34 11.56 8.72
CA SER A 7 0.42 10.12 9.07
C SER A 7 -0.33 9.21 8.08
N GLU A 8 -1.35 9.72 7.38
CA GLU A 8 -2.13 8.98 6.38
C GLU A 8 -1.46 8.93 5.00
N GLU A 9 -0.51 9.83 4.73
CA GLU A 9 0.29 9.86 3.52
C GLU A 9 1.55 8.97 3.66
N LEU A 10 1.91 8.61 4.89
CA LEU A 10 3.04 7.73 5.17
C LEU A 10 2.69 6.27 4.89
N LEU A 11 3.62 5.56 4.26
CA LEU A 11 3.52 4.12 4.04
C LEU A 11 4.11 3.35 5.23
N PRO A 12 3.46 2.26 5.68
CA PRO A 12 4.00 1.44 6.74
C PRO A 12 5.26 0.71 6.27
N LEU A 13 6.27 0.63 7.13
CA LEU A 13 7.54 -0.04 6.82
C LEU A 13 7.34 -1.54 6.51
N SER A 14 6.35 -2.18 7.16
CA SER A 14 5.92 -3.56 6.89
C SER A 14 5.34 -3.73 5.47
N GLY A 15 4.85 -2.66 4.85
CA GLY A 15 4.41 -2.66 3.45
C GLY A 15 5.55 -2.95 2.47
N ILE A 16 6.80 -2.61 2.81
CA ILE A 16 7.97 -2.85 1.94
C ILE A 16 8.25 -4.35 1.78
N GLN A 17 8.01 -5.14 2.82
CA GLN A 17 8.15 -6.60 2.73
C GLN A 17 7.14 -7.20 1.72
N HIS A 18 5.91 -6.68 1.70
CA HIS A 18 4.89 -7.07 0.75
C HIS A 18 5.21 -6.65 -0.69
N PHE A 19 5.91 -5.52 -0.87
CA PHE A 19 6.36 -5.09 -2.20
C PHE A 19 7.30 -6.10 -2.85
N VAL A 20 8.21 -6.71 -2.09
CA VAL A 20 9.14 -7.75 -2.60
C VAL A 20 8.38 -9.02 -3.02
N PHE A 21 7.36 -9.42 -2.24
CA PHE A 21 6.55 -10.59 -2.53
C PHE A 21 5.62 -10.39 -3.74
N CYS A 22 4.81 -9.32 -3.73
CA CYS A 22 3.84 -9.03 -4.79
C CYS A 22 3.66 -7.52 -4.99
N ARG A 23 4.44 -6.95 -5.93
CA ARG A 23 4.36 -5.53 -6.32
C ARG A 23 2.96 -5.11 -6.79
N ARG A 24 2.24 -6.00 -7.48
CA ARG A 24 0.89 -5.72 -7.99
C ARG A 24 -0.11 -5.51 -6.86
N GLN A 25 -0.16 -6.43 -5.90
CA GLN A 25 -1.06 -6.32 -4.74
C GLN A 25 -0.68 -5.11 -3.87
N TRP A 26 0.61 -4.87 -3.69
CA TRP A 26 1.09 -3.68 -2.99
C TRP A 26 0.59 -2.38 -3.64
N ALA A 27 0.69 -2.26 -4.97
CA ALA A 27 0.21 -1.08 -5.70
C ALA A 27 -1.31 -0.93 -5.60
N LEU A 28 -2.08 -2.02 -5.69
CA LEU A 28 -3.53 -1.97 -5.53
C LEU A 28 -3.91 -1.42 -4.14
N ILE A 29 -3.27 -1.90 -3.07
CA ILE A 29 -3.57 -1.49 -1.70
C ILE A 29 -3.08 -0.06 -1.41
N HIS A 30 -1.84 0.26 -1.76
CA HIS A 30 -1.16 1.48 -1.30
C HIS A 30 -1.21 2.66 -2.28
N VAL A 31 -1.35 2.40 -3.58
CA VAL A 31 -1.41 3.45 -4.62
C VAL A 31 -2.82 3.64 -5.12
N GLU A 32 -3.47 2.56 -5.56
CA GLU A 32 -4.81 2.60 -6.15
C GLU A 32 -5.93 2.61 -5.10
N ARG A 33 -5.59 2.35 -3.82
CA ARG A 33 -6.53 2.21 -2.70
C ARG A 33 -7.69 1.24 -3.00
N GLN A 34 -7.40 0.19 -3.76
CA GLN A 34 -8.33 -0.87 -4.09
C GLN A 34 -8.06 -2.09 -3.21
N TRP A 35 -9.02 -2.40 -2.35
CA TRP A 35 -9.07 -3.68 -1.65
C TRP A 35 -9.96 -4.63 -2.46
N GLN A 36 -9.35 -5.62 -3.12
CA GLN A 36 -10.09 -6.73 -3.72
C GLN A 36 -9.99 -7.89 -2.73
N GLU A 37 -11.07 -8.17 -2.00
CA GLU A 37 -11.20 -9.46 -1.33
C GLU A 37 -11.21 -10.51 -2.43
N ASN A 38 -10.20 -11.39 -2.41
CA ASN A 38 -10.13 -12.46 -3.37
C ASN A 38 -11.33 -13.38 -3.12
N GLY A 39 -12.39 -13.30 -3.93
CA GLY A 39 -13.64 -14.07 -3.74
C GLY A 39 -13.50 -15.59 -3.93
N LEU A 40 -12.27 -16.11 -3.91
CA LEU A 40 -11.93 -17.53 -3.98
C LEU A 40 -11.65 -18.13 -2.59
N THR A 41 -11.83 -17.36 -1.52
CA THR A 41 -11.83 -17.79 -0.11
C THR A 41 -13.12 -17.39 0.57
#